data_AF-A0A6J3LV86-F1
#
_entry.id   AF-A0A6J3LV86-F1
#
_cell.length_a   1.000
_cell.length_b   1.000
_cell.length_c   1.000
_cell.angle_alpha   90.00
_cell.angle_beta   90.00
_cell.angle_gamma   90.00
#
_symmetry.space_group_name_H-M   'P 1'
#
loop_
_entity.id
_entity.type
_entity.pdbx_description
1 polymer ?
#
loop_
_entity_poly.entity_id
_entity_poly.type
_entity_poly.pdbx_seq_one_letter_code
_entity_poly.pdbx_strand_id
1 'polypeptide(L)'
;EKAQSQQYLRSSEETALVRFLLQQDALGRPVRVKHVRSIAFSLACSRVVAERPSKPPGKNWSQSFCKRHPDILKAGKSSAIDWNR
;
A
#
# COMPACT_ATOMS: atom_id res chain seq x y z
N GLU A 1 -23.47 -1.82 4.25
CA GLU A 1 -22.06 -1.47 4.55
C GLU A 1 -21.27 -2.64 5.16
N LYS A 2 -20.95 -3.68 4.37
CA LYS A 2 -20.18 -4.86 4.85
C LYS A 2 -18.75 -4.96 4.27
N ALA A 3 -18.37 -4.04 3.38
CA ALA A 3 -17.13 -4.11 2.60
C ALA A 3 -15.99 -3.21 3.13
N GLN A 4 -16.29 -2.21 3.97
CA GLN A 4 -15.27 -1.37 4.62
C GLN A 4 -14.72 -2.00 5.90
N SER A 5 -15.51 -2.83 6.60
CA SER A 5 -15.11 -3.50 7.84
C SER A 5 -14.16 -4.70 7.65
N GLN A 6 -13.87 -5.10 6.40
CA GLN A 6 -12.94 -6.19 6.08
C GLN A 6 -11.60 -5.69 5.51
N GLN A 7 -11.36 -4.38 5.50
CA GLN A 7 -10.07 -3.86 5.08
C GLN A 7 -9.02 -4.11 6.16
N TYR A 8 -7.89 -4.67 5.73
CA TYR A 8 -6.76 -4.98 6.62
C TYR A 8 -6.20 -3.74 7.33
N LEU A 9 -6.24 -2.60 6.63
CA LEU A 9 -5.87 -1.28 7.15
C LEU A 9 -7.13 -0.50 7.52
N ARG A 10 -7.03 0.30 8.58
CA ARG A 10 -8.02 1.34 8.90
C ARG A 10 -8.00 2.42 7.83
N SER A 11 -9.09 3.15 7.65
CA SER A 11 -9.17 4.22 6.65
C SER A 11 -8.06 5.26 6.81
N SER A 12 -7.70 5.64 8.04
CA SER A 12 -6.59 6.57 8.31
C SER A 12 -5.22 6.02 7.88
N GLU A 13 -4.98 4.72 8.10
CA GLU A 13 -3.74 4.04 7.70
C GLU A 13 -3.66 3.86 6.19
N GLU A 14 -4.78 3.53 5.55
CA GLU A 14 -4.88 3.45 4.08
C GLU A 14 -4.55 4.81 3.45
N THR A 15 -5.11 5.92 3.97
CA THR A 15 -4.77 7.28 3.52
C THR A 15 -3.30 7.62 3.76
N ALA A 16 -2.73 7.26 4.92
CA ALA A 16 -1.31 7.51 5.20
C ALA A 16 -0.39 6.74 4.23
N LEU A 17 -0.74 5.48 3.93
CA LEU A 17 -0.01 4.67 2.95
C LEU A 17 -0.10 5.26 1.54
N VAL A 18 -1.28 5.71 1.10
CA VAL A 18 -1.45 6.39 -0.19
C VAL A 18 -0.56 7.63 -0.27
N ARG A 19 -0.59 8.50 0.75
CA ARG A 19 0.23 9.72 0.82
C ARG A 19 1.72 9.40 0.76
N PHE A 20 2.17 8.39 1.51
CA PHE A 20 3.56 7.93 1.46
C PHE A 20 3.96 7.49 0.05
N LEU A 21 3.12 6.70 -0.62
CA LEU A 21 3.41 6.20 -1.97
C LEU A 21 3.47 7.34 -2.99
N LEU A 22 2.57 8.32 -2.91
CA LEU A 22 2.60 9.53 -3.74
C LEU A 22 3.83 10.40 -3.47
N GLN A 23 4.25 10.52 -2.20
CA GLN A 23 5.49 11.23 -1.85
C GLN A 23 6.72 10.54 -2.43
N GLN A 24 6.78 9.21 -2.35
CA GLN A 24 7.89 8.45 -2.95
C GLN A 24 7.94 8.63 -4.47
N ASP A 25 6.78 8.68 -5.12
CA ASP A 25 6.67 8.97 -6.54
C ASP A 25 7.15 10.38 -6.90
N ALA A 26 6.72 11.39 -6.15
CA ALA A 26 7.17 12.78 -6.31
C ALA A 26 8.69 12.94 -6.10
N LEU A 27 9.31 12.05 -5.31
CA LEU A 27 10.76 11.98 -5.11
C LEU A 27 11.49 11.17 -6.20
N GLY A 28 10.78 10.71 -7.24
CA GLY A 28 11.33 9.90 -8.33
C GLY A 28 11.67 8.46 -7.93
N ARG A 29 11.11 7.97 -6.82
CA ARG A 29 11.36 6.62 -6.27
C ARG A 29 10.05 5.84 -6.17
N PRO A 30 9.44 5.45 -7.30
CA PRO A 30 8.16 4.73 -7.26
C PRO A 30 8.30 3.41 -6.50
N VAL A 31 7.45 3.22 -5.49
CA VAL A 31 7.43 1.99 -4.68
C VAL A 31 6.73 0.88 -5.46
N ARG A 32 7.48 -0.19 -5.74
CA ARG A 32 6.92 -1.38 -6.42
C ARG A 32 5.79 -2.01 -5.61
N VAL A 33 4.72 -2.43 -6.30
CA VAL A 33 3.51 -3.06 -5.71
C VAL A 33 3.82 -4.26 -4.80
N LYS A 34 4.91 -5.00 -5.09
CA LYS A 34 5.37 -6.12 -4.24
C LYS A 34 5.73 -5.70 -2.81
N HIS A 35 6.21 -4.47 -2.61
CA HIS A 35 6.60 -3.95 -1.30
C HIS A 35 5.42 -3.32 -0.54
N VAL A 36 4.37 -2.89 -1.25
CA VAL A 36 3.18 -2.29 -0.64
C VAL A 36 2.54 -3.20 0.41
N ARG A 37 2.51 -4.53 0.16
CA ARG A 37 2.04 -5.52 1.13
C ARG A 37 2.89 -5.56 2.40
N SER A 38 4.21 -5.46 2.27
CA SER A 38 5.13 -5.45 3.41
C SER A 38 4.99 -4.16 4.21
N ILE A 39 4.89 -3.02 3.54
CA ILE A 39 4.71 -1.72 4.20
C ILE A 39 3.37 -1.69 4.95
N ALA A 40 2.30 -2.19 4.33
CA ALA A 40 0.99 -2.32 4.98
C ALA A 40 1.04 -3.23 6.22
N PHE A 41 1.81 -4.33 6.15
CA PHE A 41 2.01 -5.20 7.30
C PHE A 41 2.77 -4.50 8.42
N SER A 42 3.88 -3.83 8.11
CA SER A 42 4.66 -3.06 9.09
C SER A 42 3.80 -1.99 9.76
N LEU A 43 3.02 -1.25 8.98
CA LEU A 43 2.10 -0.22 9.50
C LEU A 43 1.06 -0.82 10.44
N ALA A 44 0.47 -1.96 10.09
CA ALA A 44 -0.51 -2.63 10.94
C ALA A 44 0.13 -3.25 12.20
N CYS A 45 1.39 -3.69 12.13
CA CYS A 45 2.17 -4.14 13.29
C CYS A 45 2.57 -2.99 14.22
N SER A 46 2.60 -1.75 13.75
CA SER A 46 2.83 -0.57 14.60
C SER A 46 1.66 -0.24 15.53
N ARG A 47 0.51 -0.89 15.38
CA ARG A 47 -0.63 -0.75 16.30
C ARG A 47 -0.29 -1.22 17.71
N VAL A 48 -1.14 -0.84 18.67
CA VAL A 48 -1.10 -1.35 20.06
C VAL A 48 -1.20 -2.88 20.05
N VAL A 49 -0.52 -3.56 20.97
CA VAL A 49 -0.38 -5.04 20.99
C VAL A 49 -1.69 -5.79 20.80
N ALA A 50 -2.80 -5.30 21.38
CA ALA A 50 -4.12 -5.90 21.27
C ALA A 50 -4.72 -5.88 19.83
N GLU A 51 -4.24 -4.98 18.97
CA GLU A 51 -4.78 -4.76 17.62
C GLU A 51 -3.79 -5.12 16.51
N ARG A 52 -2.63 -5.68 16.89
CA ARG A 52 -1.61 -6.12 15.94
C ARG A 52 -2.09 -7.35 15.20
N PRO A 53 -2.11 -7.33 13.85
CA PRO A 53 -2.42 -8.52 13.09
C PRO A 53 -1.25 -9.51 13.21
N SER A 54 -1.56 -10.76 13.54
CA SER A 54 -0.58 -11.85 13.60
C SER A 54 -0.15 -12.36 12.22
N LYS A 55 -0.92 -12.03 11.18
CA LYS A 55 -0.70 -12.51 9.81
C LYS A 55 -0.61 -11.33 8.84
N PRO A 56 0.26 -11.40 7.82
CA PRO A 56 0.33 -10.39 6.78
C PRO A 56 -0.97 -10.34 5.95
N PRO A 57 -1.21 -9.25 5.21
CA PRO A 57 -2.33 -9.15 4.28
C PRO A 57 -2.30 -10.32 3.28
N GLY A 58 -3.42 -10.74 2.69
CA GLY A 58 -3.44 -11.83 1.70
C GLY A 58 -2.61 -11.55 0.44
N LYS A 59 -2.27 -12.60 -0.34
CA LYS A 59 -1.45 -12.48 -1.58
C LYS A 59 -2.04 -11.48 -2.58
N ASN A 60 -3.37 -11.44 -2.70
CA ASN A 60 -4.09 -10.57 -3.64
C ASN A 60 -4.40 -9.19 -3.04
N TRP A 61 -4.00 -8.92 -1.80
CA TRP A 61 -4.36 -7.68 -1.11
C TRP A 61 -3.76 -6.44 -1.78
N SER A 62 -2.51 -6.50 -2.22
CA SER A 62 -1.86 -5.39 -2.92
C SER A 62 -2.55 -5.08 -4.25
N GLN A 63 -3.01 -6.10 -4.98
CA GLN A 63 -3.77 -5.91 -6.21
C GLN A 63 -5.13 -5.27 -5.94
N SER A 64 -5.86 -5.73 -4.91
CA SER A 64 -7.12 -5.11 -4.50
C SER A 64 -6.92 -3.68 -4.00
N PHE A 65 -5.82 -3.38 -3.30
CA PHE A 65 -5.46 -2.03 -2.86
C PHE A 65 -5.21 -1.11 -4.06
N CYS A 66 -4.41 -1.55 -5.03
CA CYS A 66 -4.17 -0.79 -6.25
C CYS A 66 -5.44 -0.55 -7.07
N LYS A 67 -6.39 -1.49 -7.09
CA LYS A 67 -7.70 -1.30 -7.73
C LYS A 67 -8.55 -0.22 -7.05
N ARG A 68 -8.44 -0.06 -5.72
CA ARG A 68 -9.13 1.00 -4.97
C ARG A 68 -8.51 2.38 -5.16
N HIS A 69 -7.21 2.43 -5.44
CA HIS A 69 -6.44 3.67 -5.55
C HIS A 69 -5.73 3.76 -6.90
N PRO A 70 -6.47 4.08 -7.98
CA PRO A 70 -5.92 4.16 -9.33
C PRO A 70 -4.85 5.26 -9.47
N ASP A 71 -4.84 6.28 -8.61
CA ASP A 71 -3.85 7.36 -8.62
C ASP A 71 -2.45 6.87 -8.25
N ILE A 72 -2.35 5.89 -7.34
CA ILE A 72 -1.07 5.22 -7.01
C ILE A 72 -0.58 4.39 -8.19
N LEU A 73 -1.50 3.79 -8.94
CA LEU A 73 -1.15 3.06 -10.16
C LEU A 73 -0.67 4.00 -11.27
N LYS A 74 -1.14 5.24 -11.32
CA LYS A 74 -0.63 6.25 -12.26
C LYS A 74 0.76 6.74 -11.86
N ALA A 75 0.98 6.99 -10.56
CA ALA A 75 2.28 7.29 -9.98
C ALA A 75 3.31 6.18 -10.29
N GLY A 76 3.03 4.93 -9.90
CA GLY A 76 3.91 3.79 -10.20
C GLY A 76 3.99 3.36 -11.68
N LYS A 77 3.21 3.99 -12.57
CA LYS A 77 3.28 3.85 -14.05
C LYS A 77 4.13 4.93 -14.69
N SER A 78 4.88 5.73 -13.92
CA SER A 78 6.06 6.40 -14.44
C SER A 78 6.96 5.31 -15.03
N SER A 79 6.86 5.12 -16.36
CA SER A 79 7.63 4.28 -17.28
C SER A 79 8.28 3.04 -16.69
N ALA A 80 8.12 1.88 -17.33
CA ALA A 80 9.13 0.81 -17.23
C ALA A 80 10.51 1.46 -17.09
N ILE A 81 11.14 1.32 -15.91
CA ILE A 81 12.49 1.82 -15.69
C ILE A 81 13.27 1.21 -16.83
N ASP A 82 13.67 2.04 -17.79
CA ASP A 82 14.52 1.63 -18.87
C ASP A 82 15.75 1.04 -18.19
N TRP A 83 15.93 -0.27 -18.35
CA TRP A 83 16.91 -1.05 -17.60
C TRP A 83 18.36 -0.74 -18.02
N ASN A 84 18.58 0.30 -18.82
CA ASN A 84 19.90 0.87 -19.11
C ASN A 84 20.19 2.08 -18.21
N ARG A 85 20.52 1.81 -16.94
CA ARG A 85 21.36 2.73 -16.17
C ARG A 85 22.43 2.00 -15.40
#